data_AF-A0A7C4Q0R3-F1
#
_entry.id   AF-A0A7C4Q0R3-F1
#
_cell.length_a   1.000
_cell.length_b   1.000
_cell.length_c   1.000
_cell.angle_alpha   90.00
_cell.angle_beta   90.00
_cell.angle_gamma   90.00
#
_symmetry.space_group_name_H-M   'P 1'
#
loop_
_entity.id
_entity.type
_entity.pdbx_description
1 polymer ?
#
loop_
_entity_poly.entity_id
_entity_poly.type
_entity_poly.pdbx_seq_one_letter_code
_entity_poly.pdbx_strand_id
1 'polypeptide(L)' 'MMAGDSRTDSNRMYVYSIIEREGKDKPFWLRIGTCFPNRDGSFNVFLDALPRTGKLNIRRSDREPDRSREG' A
#
# COMPACT_ATOMS: atom_id res chain seq x y z
N MET A 1 -16.23 -2.40 28.23
CA MET A 1 -16.10 -1.62 26.99
C MET A 1 -14.61 -1.44 26.74
N MET A 2 -14.03 -2.09 25.73
CA MET A 2 -12.57 -2.16 25.57
C MET A 2 -12.04 -1.24 24.45
N ALA A 3 -11.05 -0.45 24.86
CA ALA A 3 -9.91 0.13 24.13
C ALA A 3 -10.17 1.02 22.90
N GLY A 4 -9.85 2.31 23.07
CA GLY A 4 -9.62 3.23 21.96
C GLY A 4 -8.43 2.79 21.10
N ASP A 5 -8.67 2.61 19.81
CA ASP A 5 -7.61 2.59 18.80
C ASP A 5 -7.43 4.02 18.29
N SER A 6 -6.63 4.80 19.02
CA SER A 6 -6.02 6.02 18.48
C SER A 6 -4.60 5.71 18.08
N ARG A 7 -4.43 4.83 17.07
CA ARG A 7 -3.23 4.86 16.25
C ARG A 7 -3.43 6.04 15.31
N THR A 8 -2.60 7.06 15.43
CA THR A 8 -2.54 8.15 14.46
C THR A 8 -2.28 7.53 13.09
N ASP A 9 -3.36 7.28 12.36
CA ASP A 9 -3.40 6.74 11.01
C ASP A 9 -2.64 7.75 10.16
N SER A 10 -1.34 7.52 10.05
CA SER A 10 -0.57 8.12 8.97
C SER A 10 -1.29 7.64 7.73
N ASN A 11 -2.13 8.50 7.15
CA ASN A 11 -3.12 8.16 6.12
C ASN A 11 -2.48 7.79 4.77
N ARG A 12 -1.21 7.39 4.84
CA ARG A 12 -0.39 6.88 3.78
C ARG A 12 -0.72 5.41 3.59
N MET A 13 -1.22 5.12 2.41
CA MET A 13 -1.45 3.78 1.92
C MET A 13 -0.34 3.40 0.94
N TYR A 14 -0.17 2.11 0.71
CA TYR A 14 0.76 1.57 -0.28
C TYR A 14 0.02 1.00 -1.47
N VAL A 15 0.64 1.16 -2.64
CA VAL A 15 0.12 0.71 -3.91
C VAL A 15 0.92 -0.49 -4.37
N TYR A 16 0.23 -1.56 -4.74
CA TYR A 16 0.84 -2.81 -5.16
C TYR A 16 0.37 -3.21 -6.56
N SER A 17 1.31 -3.73 -7.36
CA SER A 17 0.99 -4.56 -8.52
C SER A 17 1.01 -6.02 -8.08
N ILE A 18 -0.08 -6.73 -8.34
CA ILE A 18 -0.19 -8.15 -8.05
C ILE A 18 0.23 -8.90 -9.31
N ILE A 19 1.35 -9.61 -9.22
CA ILE A 19 1.95 -10.34 -10.33
C ILE A 19 1.74 -11.83 -10.10
N GLU A 20 0.92 -12.44 -10.94
CA GLU A 20 0.77 -13.88 -11.02
C GLU A 20 1.98 -14.45 -11.78
N ARG A 21 2.59 -15.51 -11.26
CA ARG A 21 3.77 -16.15 -11.85
C ARG A 21 3.46 -17.59 -12.14
N GLU A 22 3.71 -18.03 -13.37
CA GLU A 22 3.50 -19.41 -13.78
C GLU A 22 4.30 -20.37 -12.89
N GLY A 23 3.66 -21.46 -12.45
CA GLY A 23 4.27 -22.44 -11.54
C GLY A 23 4.45 -21.97 -10.10
N LYS A 24 3.87 -20.83 -9.70
CA LYS A 24 3.83 -20.37 -8.30
C LYS A 24 2.39 -20.28 -7.82
N ASP A 25 2.13 -20.94 -6.69
CA ASP A 25 0.82 -20.95 -6.03
C ASP A 25 0.44 -19.59 -5.43
N LYS A 26 1.44 -18.76 -5.08
CA LYS A 26 1.22 -17.46 -4.43
C LYS A 26 1.55 -16.28 -5.35
N PRO A 27 0.65 -15.29 -5.45
CA PRO A 27 0.92 -14.08 -6.22
C PRO A 27 2.05 -13.26 -5.57
N PHE A 28 2.86 -12.61 -6.40
CA PHE A 28 3.89 -11.70 -5.95
C PHE A 28 3.32 -10.30 -5.81
N TRP A 29 3.43 -9.74 -4.61
CA TRP A 29 2.96 -8.39 -4.30
C TRP A 29 4.13 -7.42 -4.43
N LEU A 30 4.22 -6.75 -5.57
CA LEU A 30 5.24 -5.74 -5.82
C LEU A 30 4.71 -4.37 -5.39
N ARG A 31 5.34 -3.72 -4.41
CA ARG A 31 5.02 -2.33 -4.09
C ARG A 31 5.52 -1.43 -5.21
N ILE A 32 4.60 -0.65 -5.79
CA ILE A 32 4.88 0.23 -6.94
C ILE A 32 4.61 1.72 -6.62
N GLY A 33 4.25 2.05 -5.38
CA GLY A 33 3.98 3.43 -5.02
C GLY A 33 3.30 3.64 -3.67
N THR A 34 2.74 4.83 -3.52
CA THR A 34 2.02 5.30 -2.33
C THR A 34 0.71 5.99 -2.72
N CYS A 35 -0.25 5.97 -1.81
CA CYS A 35 -1.55 6.59 -2.01
C CYS A 35 -1.93 7.42 -0.77
N PHE A 36 -2.55 8.57 -0.99
CA PHE A 36 -3.07 9.45 0.03
C PHE A 36 -4.54 9.77 -0.28
N PRO A 37 -5.47 9.64 0.69
CA PRO A 37 -6.84 10.04 0.48
C PRO A 37 -6.98 11.55 0.61
N ASN A 38 -7.90 12.08 -0.19
CA ASN A 38 -8.28 13.47 -0.17
C ASN A 38 -9.57 13.66 0.64
N ARG A 39 -9.86 14.91 1.00
CA ARG A 39 -11.03 15.25 1.81
C ARG A 39 -12.36 14.90 1.14
N ASP A 40 -12.41 14.96 -0.19
CA ASP A 40 -13.56 14.63 -1.03
C ASP A 40 -13.74 13.12 -1.24
N GLY A 41 -12.87 12.28 -0.67
CA GLY A 41 -12.93 10.83 -0.80
C GLY A 41 -12.21 10.30 -2.05
N SER A 42 -11.66 11.17 -2.90
CA SER A 42 -10.74 10.76 -3.96
C SER A 42 -9.36 10.37 -3.40
N PHE A 43 -8.50 9.83 -4.26
CA PHE A 43 -7.16 9.41 -3.89
C PHE A 43 -6.12 10.02 -4.83
N ASN A 44 -5.04 10.52 -4.26
CA ASN A 44 -3.83 10.82 -4.99
C ASN A 44 -2.90 9.60 -4.95
N VAL A 45 -2.58 9.06 -6.12
CA VAL A 45 -1.76 7.86 -6.28
C VAL A 45 -0.45 8.24 -6.96
N PHE A 46 0.66 8.01 -6.27
CA PHE A 46 2.01 8.25 -6.77
C PHE A 46 2.63 6.90 -7.13
N LEU A 47 2.94 6.70 -8.41
CA LEU A 47 3.49 5.46 -8.94
C LEU A 47 4.96 5.64 -9.34
N ASP A 48 5.82 4.79 -8.81
CA ASP A 48 7.21 4.65 -9.25
C ASP A 48 7.32 3.77 -10.51
N ALA A 49 6.32 2.91 -10.75
CA ALA A 49 6.25 2.02 -11.90
C ALA A 49 4.80 1.77 -12.35
N LEU A 50 4.62 1.46 -13.64
CA LEU A 50 3.31 1.13 -14.20
C LEU A 50 2.94 -0.34 -13.95
N PRO A 51 1.69 -0.64 -13.53
CA PRO A 51 1.25 -2.02 -13.33
C PRO A 51 1.10 -2.72 -14.69
N ARG A 52 1.88 -3.78 -14.92
CA ARG A 52 1.83 -4.57 -16.17
C ARG A 52 0.47 -5.22 -16.42
N THR A 53 -0.29 -5.50 -15.37
CA THR A 53 -1.61 -6.16 -15.44
C THR A 53 -2.77 -5.19 -15.63
N GLY A 54 -2.50 -3.87 -15.68
CA GLY A 54 -3.55 -2.83 -15.74
C GLY A 54 -4.38 -2.71 -14.45
N LYS A 55 -4.05 -3.48 -13.41
CA LYS A 55 -4.71 -3.46 -12.10
C LYS A 55 -3.68 -3.14 -11.02
N LEU A 56 -4.10 -2.36 -10.02
CA LEU A 56 -3.33 -2.08 -8.82
C LEU A 56 -4.20 -2.28 -7.58
N ASN A 57 -3.57 -2.48 -6.44
CA ASN A 57 -4.25 -2.63 -5.16
C ASN A 57 -3.69 -1.61 -4.16
N ILE A 58 -4.58 -0.87 -3.49
CA ILE A 58 -4.22 0.12 -2.48
C ILE A 58 -4.54 -0.49 -1.12
N ARG A 59 -3.57 -0.52 -0.21
CA ARG A 59 -3.74 -1.07 1.14
C ARG A 59 -3.19 -0.12 2.18
N ARG A 60 -3.88 -0.04 3.33
CA ARG A 60 -3.30 0.58 4.53
C ARG A 60 -2.07 -0.22 4.95
N SER A 61 -1.08 0.48 5.48
CA SER A 61 0.08 -0.17 6.05
C SER A 61 -0.26 -0.68 7.45
N ASP A 62 -0.53 -1.98 7.58
CA ASP A 62 -0.53 -2.65 8.89
C ASP A 62 0.89 -2.78 9.46
N ARG A 63 1.91 -2.50 8.65
CA ARG A 63 3.31 -2.60 9.03
C ARG A 63 3.75 -1.28 9.65
N GLU A 64 4.22 -1.34 10.90
CA GLU A 64 4.99 -0.27 11.53
C GLU A 64 5.93 0.39 10.51
N PRO A 65 6.05 1.73 10.52
CA PRO A 65 6.90 2.43 9.58
C PRO A 65 8.28 1.79 9.62
N ASP A 66 8.78 1.42 8.44
CA ASP A 66 10.10 0.84 8.25
C ASP A 66 11.15 1.78 8.85
N ARG A 67 11.54 1.54 10.12
CA ARG A 67 12.60 2.26 10.85
C ARG A 67 14.00 1.91 10.31
N SER A 68 14.09 1.34 9.11
CA SER A 68 15.32 0.85 8.50
C SER A 68 16.12 1.95 7.77
N ARG A 69 15.75 3.22 7.96
CA ARG A 69 16.48 4.40 7.44
C ARG A 69 16.71 5.44 8.54
N GLU A 70 17.24 5.01 9.67
CA GLU A 70 18.03 5.88 10.55
C GLU A 70 19.35 5.15 10.79
N GLY A 71 20.38 5.58 10.08
CA GLY A 71 21.77 5.17 10.20
C GLY A 71 22.63 6.39 9.90
#